data_AF-A0A9D4FW80-F1
#
_entry.id   AF-A0A9D4FW80-F1
#
_cell.length_a   1.000
_cell.length_b   1.000
_cell.length_c   1.000
_cell.angle_alpha   90.00
_cell.angle_beta   90.00
_cell.angle_gamma   90.00
#
_symmetry.space_group_name_H-M   'P 1'
#
loop_
_entity.id
_entity.type
_entity.pdbx_description
1 polymer ?
#
loop_
_entity_poly.entity_id
_entity_poly.type
_entity_poly.pdbx_seq_one_letter_code
_entity_poly.pdbx_strand_id
1 'polypeptide(L)'
;MSDLENLFQMGEKSGLSGETLLSFIREREEAERKERAYEREERNREREFKKLEMEREIEMERLRSGSQRGDSRTTSESGTKAKLPKLPNFDDKRDSMDAYLKRFERFAESAG
;
A
#
# COMPACT_ATOMS: atom_id res chain seq x y z
N MET A 1 29.96 1.46 -34.71
CA MET A 1 29.25 0.29 -35.27
C MET A 1 27.85 0.33 -34.69
N SER A 2 26.81 0.40 -35.51
CA SER A 2 25.43 0.29 -35.02
C SER A 2 25.19 -1.12 -34.44
N ASP A 3 24.30 -1.27 -33.46
CA ASP A 3 23.91 -2.60 -32.93
C ASP A 3 23.36 -3.51 -34.03
N LEU A 4 22.68 -2.91 -35.02
CA LEU A 4 22.19 -3.62 -36.20
C LEU A 4 23.32 -4.15 -37.09
N GLU A 5 24.41 -3.41 -37.23
CA GLU A 5 25.59 -3.86 -37.98
C GLU A 5 26.35 -4.97 -37.27
N ASN A 6 26.38 -4.94 -35.93
CA ASN A 6 26.93 -6.05 -35.15
C ASN A 6 26.10 -7.33 -35.31
N LEU A 7 24.77 -7.21 -35.25
CA LEU A 7 23.85 -8.34 -35.46
C LEU A 7 23.96 -8.91 -36.87
N PHE A 8 24.08 -8.05 -37.87
CA PHE A 8 24.26 -8.46 -39.27
C PHE A 8 25.57 -9.24 -39.45
N GLN A 9 26.70 -8.70 -38.96
CA GLN A 9 28.00 -9.39 -39.03
C GLN A 9 27.99 -10.71 -38.25
N MET A 10 27.31 -10.74 -37.10
CA MET A 10 27.23 -11.94 -36.26
C MET A 10 26.40 -13.05 -36.95
N GLY A 11 25.31 -12.68 -37.61
CA GLY A 11 24.51 -13.62 -38.40
C GLY A 11 25.25 -14.11 -39.65
N GLU A 12 25.93 -13.23 -40.40
CA GLU A 12 26.76 -13.65 -41.54
C GLU A 12 27.89 -14.58 -41.12
N LYS A 13 28.60 -14.28 -40.03
CA LYS A 13 29.66 -15.16 -39.47
C LYS A 13 29.11 -16.51 -39.01
N SER A 14 27.83 -16.56 -38.66
CA SER A 14 27.12 -17.79 -38.29
C SER A 14 26.57 -18.54 -39.51
N GLY A 15 26.83 -18.07 -40.72
CA GLY A 15 26.37 -18.67 -41.97
C GLY A 15 24.93 -18.35 -42.35
N LEU A 16 24.28 -17.43 -41.64
CA LEU A 16 22.94 -16.94 -42.00
C LEU A 16 23.08 -15.92 -43.13
N SER A 17 22.21 -16.01 -44.13
CA SER A 17 22.22 -15.07 -45.25
C SER A 17 20.80 -14.81 -45.77
N GLY A 18 20.62 -13.73 -46.52
CA GLY A 18 19.33 -13.39 -47.13
C GLY A 18 18.19 -13.32 -46.12
N GLU A 19 17.11 -14.04 -46.40
CA GLU A 19 15.87 -13.99 -45.61
C GLU A 19 16.03 -14.50 -44.17
N THR A 20 16.89 -15.51 -43.94
CA THR A 20 17.13 -16.04 -42.59
C THR A 20 17.91 -15.08 -41.69
N LEU A 21 18.77 -14.26 -42.30
CA LEU A 21 19.51 -13.22 -41.57
C LEU A 21 18.56 -12.09 -41.16
N LEU A 22 17.66 -11.70 -42.07
CA LEU A 22 16.64 -10.68 -41.79
C LEU A 22 15.65 -11.13 -40.72
N SER A 23 15.21 -12.39 -40.73
CA SER A 23 14.33 -12.93 -39.69
C SER A 23 15.01 -12.94 -38.32
N PHE A 24 16.29 -13.32 -38.26
CA PHE A 24 17.08 -13.29 -37.02
C PHE A 24 17.18 -11.89 -36.44
N ILE A 25 17.49 -10.88 -37.26
CA ILE A 25 17.59 -9.48 -36.81
C ILE A 25 16.24 -8.99 -36.31
N ARG A 26 15.15 -9.25 -37.06
CA ARG A 26 13.80 -8.85 -36.66
C ARG A 26 13.37 -9.50 -35.34
N GLU A 27 13.62 -10.80 -35.19
CA GLU A 27 13.32 -11.52 -33.94
C GLU A 27 14.10 -10.93 -32.76
N ARG A 28 15.37 -10.56 -32.98
CA ARG A 28 16.19 -9.94 -31.95
C ARG A 28 15.67 -8.56 -31.54
N GLU A 29 15.30 -7.70 -32.49
CA GLU A 29 14.71 -6.40 -32.20
C GLU A 29 13.36 -6.51 -31.49
N GLU A 30 12.53 -7.48 -31.88
CA GLU A 30 11.25 -7.73 -31.23
C GLU A 30 11.43 -8.24 -29.80
N ALA A 31 12.38 -9.14 -29.56
CA ALA A 31 12.72 -9.62 -28.23
C ALA A 31 13.20 -8.47 -27.34
N GLU A 32 14.09 -7.62 -27.84
CA GLU A 32 14.60 -6.46 -27.11
C GLU A 32 13.48 -5.44 -26.81
N ARG A 33 12.57 -5.22 -27.76
CA ARG A 33 11.39 -4.35 -27.54
C ARG A 33 10.47 -4.92 -26.47
N LYS A 34 10.23 -6.24 -26.48
CA LYS A 34 9.43 -6.94 -25.47
C LYS A 34 10.08 -6.86 -24.10
N GLU A 35 11.39 -7.07 -24.00
CA GLU A 35 12.15 -6.95 -22.77
C GLU A 35 12.07 -5.53 -22.20
N ARG A 36 12.29 -4.50 -23.03
CA ARG A 36 12.12 -3.10 -22.63
C ARG A 36 10.68 -2.73 -22.26
N ALA A 37 9.68 -3.42 -22.78
CA ALA A 37 8.29 -3.22 -22.39
C ALA A 37 8.02 -3.87 -21.03
N TYR A 38 8.49 -5.10 -20.83
CA TYR A 38 8.37 -5.85 -19.59
C TYR A 38 9.06 -5.14 -18.42
N GLU A 39 10.30 -4.66 -18.62
CA GLU A 39 11.03 -3.91 -17.58
C GLU A 39 10.29 -2.63 -17.16
N ARG A 40 9.65 -1.94 -18.12
CA ARG A 40 8.82 -0.77 -17.84
C ARG A 40 7.55 -1.13 -17.09
N GLU A 41 6.91 -2.23 -17.45
CA GLU A 41 5.71 -2.71 -16.76
C GLU A 41 6.01 -3.11 -15.32
N GLU A 42 7.08 -3.89 -15.09
CA GLU A 42 7.51 -4.28 -13.75
C GLU A 42 7.87 -3.07 -12.89
N ARG A 43 8.62 -2.11 -13.45
CA ARG A 43 8.96 -0.86 -12.75
C ARG A 43 7.71 -0.06 -12.38
N ASN A 44 6.70 -0.04 -13.23
CA ASN A 44 5.43 0.63 -12.94
C ASN A 44 4.65 -0.11 -11.86
N ARG A 45 4.58 -1.44 -11.93
CA ARG A 45 3.92 -2.29 -10.94
C ARG A 45 4.55 -2.14 -9.55
N GLU A 46 5.88 -2.10 -9.46
CA GLU A 46 6.58 -1.82 -8.19
C GLU A 46 6.25 -0.44 -7.62
N ARG A 47 6.16 0.59 -8.48
CA ARG A 47 5.81 1.95 -8.05
C ARG A 47 4.37 2.03 -7.56
N GLU A 48 3.44 1.38 -8.25
CA GLU A 48 2.04 1.30 -7.84
C GLU A 48 1.90 0.57 -6.50
N PHE A 49 2.61 -0.55 -6.33
CA PHE A 49 2.61 -1.29 -5.07
C PHE A 49 3.13 -0.44 -3.90
N LYS A 50 4.28 0.23 -4.09
CA LYS A 50 4.84 1.15 -3.08
C LYS A 50 3.91 2.31 -2.76
N LYS A 51 3.25 2.87 -3.77
CA LYS A 51 2.27 3.96 -3.57
C LYS A 51 1.08 3.47 -2.76
N LEU A 52 0.56 2.28 -3.07
CA LEU A 52 -0.54 1.68 -2.33
C LEU A 52 -0.15 1.40 -0.89
N GLU A 53 1.03 0.82 -0.65
CA GLU A 53 1.55 0.56 0.69
C GLU A 53 1.66 1.85 1.52
N MET A 54 2.24 2.91 0.95
CA MET A 54 2.33 4.23 1.58
C MET A 54 0.95 4.84 1.87
N GLU A 55 0.00 4.72 0.94
CA GLU A 55 -1.38 5.20 1.15
C GLU A 55 -2.06 4.45 2.31
N ARG A 56 -1.88 3.13 2.41
CA ARG A 56 -2.40 2.34 3.53
C ARG A 56 -1.76 2.74 4.86
N GLU A 57 -0.45 3.00 4.87
CA GLU A 57 0.25 3.44 6.07
C GLU A 57 -0.27 4.81 6.54
N ILE A 58 -0.43 5.77 5.63
CA ILE A 58 -1.00 7.09 5.92
C ILE A 58 -2.42 6.96 6.47
N GLU A 59 -3.26 6.10 5.89
CA GLU A 59 -4.62 5.86 6.35
C GLU A 59 -4.65 5.28 7.77
N MET A 60 -3.81 4.27 8.04
CA MET A 60 -3.67 3.68 9.37
C MET A 60 -3.20 4.71 10.41
N GLU A 61 -2.24 5.56 10.05
CA GLU A 61 -1.74 6.61 10.95
C GLU A 61 -2.79 7.70 11.20
N ARG A 62 -3.59 8.05 10.19
CA ARG A 62 -4.73 8.97 10.34
C ARG A 62 -5.78 8.43 11.29
N LEU A 63 -6.11 7.14 11.20
CA LEU A 63 -7.06 6.49 12.11
C LEU A 63 -6.52 6.48 13.55
N ARG A 64 -5.22 6.17 13.73
CA ARG A 64 -4.55 6.23 15.05
C ARG A 64 -4.56 7.64 15.65
N SER A 65 -4.18 8.64 14.86
CA SER A 65 -4.13 10.05 15.29
C SER A 65 -5.52 10.66 15.51
N GLY A 66 -6.52 10.24 14.72
CA GLY A 66 -7.92 10.65 14.88
C GLY A 66 -8.53 10.14 16.18
N SER A 67 -8.14 8.95 16.64
CA SER A 67 -8.58 8.38 17.92
C SER A 67 -8.01 9.14 19.13
N GLN A 68 -6.79 9.68 19.05
CA GLN A 68 -6.16 10.42 20.16
C GLN A 68 -6.67 11.87 20.33
N ARG A 69 -7.29 12.48 19.30
CA ARG A 69 -7.80 13.86 19.39
C ARG A 69 -9.22 13.97 19.98
N GLY A 70 -9.85 12.85 20.31
CA GLY A 70 -11.20 12.80 20.88
C GLY A 70 -11.30 13.03 22.39
N ASP A 71 -10.19 13.02 23.15
CA ASP A 71 -10.25 13.03 24.62
C ASP A 71 -9.32 14.08 25.27
N SER A 72 -9.59 15.35 24.98
CA SER A 72 -9.11 16.45 25.82
C SER A 72 -10.10 17.61 25.79
N ARG A 73 -11.33 17.34 26.26
CA ARG A 73 -12.31 18.38 26.57
C ARG A 73 -13.25 17.97 27.69
N THR A 74 -12.72 17.90 28.91
CA THR A 74 -13.52 18.12 30.13
C THR A 74 -12.64 18.99 31.03
N THR A 75 -13.03 20.15 31.55
CA THR A 75 -14.30 20.64 32.11
C THR A 75 -14.27 22.17 32.10
N SER A 76 -15.36 22.91 31.89
CA SER A 76 -16.23 23.30 33.00
C SER A 76 -17.48 24.01 32.49
N GLU A 77 -18.67 23.47 32.76
CA GLU A 77 -19.87 24.29 33.03
C GLU A 77 -20.99 23.45 33.67
N SER A 78 -21.45 23.96 34.81
CA SER A 78 -22.83 23.93 35.35
C SER A 78 -23.62 22.60 35.50
N GLY A 79 -24.14 22.37 36.71
CA GLY A 79 -25.32 21.53 36.94
C GLY A 79 -25.23 20.54 38.09
N THR A 80 -26.01 20.79 39.16
CA THR A 80 -26.17 19.99 40.38
C THR A 80 -27.01 18.71 40.17
N LYS A 81 -26.50 17.76 39.39
CA LYS A 81 -26.99 16.37 39.37
C LYS A 81 -25.86 15.44 39.77
N ALA A 82 -26.11 14.47 40.64
CA ALA A 82 -25.11 13.48 41.04
C ALA A 82 -24.53 12.85 39.77
N LYS A 83 -23.25 13.13 39.48
CA LYS A 83 -22.63 12.76 38.21
C LYS A 83 -22.36 11.27 38.24
N LEU A 84 -22.96 10.53 37.32
CA LEU A 84 -22.58 9.14 37.13
C LEU A 84 -21.08 9.05 36.86
N PRO A 85 -20.39 8.05 37.42
CA PRO A 85 -18.97 7.84 37.16
C PRO A 85 -18.77 7.64 35.66
N LYS A 86 -17.84 8.39 35.05
CA LYS A 86 -17.59 8.29 33.61
C LYS A 86 -17.11 6.89 33.25
N LEU A 87 -17.55 6.37 32.10
CA LEU A 87 -17.03 5.12 31.55
C LEU A 87 -15.53 5.30 31.20
N PRO A 88 -14.64 4.40 31.65
CA PRO A 88 -13.23 4.45 31.28
C PRO A 88 -13.03 4.28 29.77
N ASN A 89 -12.04 4.98 29.22
CA ASN A 89 -11.64 4.85 27.82
C ASN A 89 -11.14 3.44 27.50
N PHE A 90 -11.19 3.05 26.23
CA PHE A 90 -10.63 1.81 25.72
C PHE A 90 -9.12 1.96 25.48
N ASP A 91 -8.31 1.04 26.01
CA ASP A 91 -6.87 0.98 25.74
C ASP A 91 -6.55 -0.25 24.87
N ASP A 92 -6.29 -0.06 23.58
CA ASP A 92 -5.96 -1.13 22.61
C ASP A 92 -4.81 -2.05 23.04
N LYS A 93 -3.92 -1.60 23.94
CA LYS A 93 -2.77 -2.39 24.42
C LYS A 93 -3.09 -3.24 25.64
N ARG A 94 -4.17 -2.93 26.36
CA ARG A 94 -4.48 -3.50 27.68
C ARG A 94 -5.87 -4.09 27.77
N ASP A 95 -6.82 -3.58 27.00
CA ASP A 95 -8.20 -4.03 26.96
C ASP A 95 -8.46 -4.93 25.75
N SER A 96 -9.18 -6.02 25.98
CA SER A 96 -9.86 -6.75 24.91
C SER A 96 -11.20 -6.10 24.60
N MET A 97 -11.64 -6.18 23.34
CA MET A 97 -12.92 -5.61 22.90
C MET A 97 -14.10 -6.12 23.76
N ASP A 98 -14.12 -7.41 24.07
CA ASP A 98 -15.16 -8.02 24.92
C ASP A 98 -15.16 -7.48 26.35
N ALA A 99 -13.99 -7.12 26.89
CA ALA A 99 -13.88 -6.55 28.22
C ALA A 99 -14.44 -5.11 28.26
N TYR A 100 -14.21 -4.34 27.20
CA TYR A 100 -14.78 -2.99 27.08
C TYR A 100 -16.30 -3.02 26.94
N LEU A 101 -16.82 -3.90 26.09
CA LEU A 101 -18.27 -4.06 25.88
C LEU A 101 -19.00 -4.41 27.19
N LYS A 102 -18.46 -5.33 28.00
CA LYS A 102 -19.03 -5.65 29.32
C LYS A 102 -19.07 -4.45 30.29
N ARG A 103 -18.05 -3.58 30.25
CA ARG A 103 -18.06 -2.35 31.07
C ARG A 103 -19.09 -1.35 30.56
N PHE A 104 -19.22 -1.23 29.25
CA PHE A 104 -20.22 -0.38 28.61
C PHE A 104 -21.63 -0.85 28.95
N GLU A 105 -21.92 -2.16 28.88
CA GLU A 105 -23.21 -2.75 29.26
C GLU A 105 -23.58 -2.41 30.70
N ARG A 106 -22.67 -2.66 31.65
CA ARG A 106 -22.88 -2.29 33.06
C ARG A 106 -23.10 -0.80 33.27
N PHE A 107 -22.40 0.04 32.51
CA PHE A 107 -22.59 1.49 32.56
C PHE A 107 -23.96 1.90 32.02
N ALA A 108 -24.40 1.32 30.91
CA ALA A 108 -25.72 1.56 30.33
C ALA A 108 -26.85 1.08 31.26
N GLU A 109 -26.69 -0.08 31.90
CA GLU A 109 -27.66 -0.63 32.85
C GLU A 109 -27.77 0.20 34.14
N SER A 110 -26.65 0.76 34.62
CA SER A 110 -26.64 1.61 35.84
C SER A 110 -27.00 3.07 35.58
N ALA A 111 -27.11 3.48 34.31
CA ALA A 111 -27.52 4.81 33.88
C ALA A 111 -29.01 4.94 33.53
N GLY A 112 -29.77 3.86 33.67
CA GLY A 112 -31.24 3.80 33.50
C GLY A 112 -32.02 4.07 34.78
#